data_AF-A0A960MKT2-F1
#
_entry.id   AF-A0A960MKT2-F1
#
_cell.length_a   1.000
_cell.length_b   1.000
_cell.length_c   1.000
_cell.angle_alpha   90.00
_cell.angle_beta   90.00
_cell.angle_gamma   90.00
#
_symmetry.space_group_name_H-M   'P 1'
#
loop_
_entity.id
_entity.type
_entity.pdbx_description
1 polymer ?
#
loop_
_entity_poly.entity_id
_entity_poly.type
_entity_poly.pdbx_seq_one_letter_code
_entity_poly.pdbx_strand_id
1 'polypeptide(L)' 'MRALLSWLKDFTPLNLSNEDLSNVLTLSGLEVDKVERTPFSFTGVVVAEIKEVKQHPNADKLKVAQ' A
#
# COMPACT_ATOMS: atom_id res chain seq x y z
N MET A 1 -4.23 15.23 -3.10
CA MET A 1 -2.98 14.64 -2.57
C MET A 1 -3.30 13.28 -1.99
N ARG A 2 -2.36 12.33 -1.95
CA ARG A 2 -2.53 11.06 -1.23
C ARG A 2 -1.40 10.89 -0.24
N ALA A 3 -1.72 10.49 0.98
CA ALA A 3 -0.75 10.22 2.04
C ALA A 3 -1.10 8.88 2.71
N LEU A 4 -0.08 8.16 3.17
CA LEU A 4 -0.28 6.94 3.94
C LEU A 4 -0.60 7.31 5.39
N LEU A 5 -1.64 6.68 5.96
CA LEU A 5 -1.98 6.89 7.37
C LEU A 5 -0.82 6.48 8.30
N SER A 6 -0.04 5.46 7.93
CA SER A 6 1.17 5.08 8.68
C SER A 6 2.19 6.21 8.72
N TRP A 7 2.43 6.88 7.60
CA TRP A 7 3.35 7.99 7.52
C TRP A 7 2.88 9.20 8.34
N LEU A 8 1.58 9.49 8.37
CA LEU A 8 1.04 10.57 9.22
C LEU A 8 1.24 10.29 10.72
N LYS A 9 1.17 9.03 11.13
CA LYS A 9 1.39 8.62 12.53
C LYS A 9 2.82 8.85 13.01
N ASP A 10 3.79 8.96 12.08
CA ASP A 10 5.18 9.25 12.43
C ASP A 10 5.38 10.70 12.92
N PHE A 11 4.45 11.61 12.57
CA PHE A 11 4.52 13.02 12.96
C PHE A 11 3.69 13.37 14.18
N THR A 12 2.63 12.60 14.46
CA THR A 12 1.74 12.86 15.59
C THR A 12 0.98 11.60 16.00
N PRO A 13 0.77 11.37 17.32
CA PRO A 13 -0.06 10.27 17.79
C PRO A 13 -1.52 10.47 17.36
N LEU A 14 -2.02 9.56 16.53
CA LEU A 14 -3.41 9.55 16.06
C LEU A 14 -4.20 8.44 16.75
N ASN A 15 -4.96 8.81 17.78
CA ASN A 15 -5.88 7.92 18.52
C ASN A 15 -7.33 8.04 18.02
N LEU A 16 -7.51 8.28 16.73
CA LEU A 16 -8.82 8.46 16.09
C LEU A 16 -9.11 7.31 15.12
N SER A 17 -10.40 7.04 14.89
CA SER A 17 -10.80 6.19 13.77
C SER A 17 -10.48 6.88 12.44
N ASN A 18 -10.42 6.13 11.34
CA ASN A 18 -10.20 6.72 10.01
C ASN A 18 -11.30 7.71 9.64
N GLU A 19 -12.53 7.49 10.10
CA GLU A 19 -13.69 8.33 9.82
C GLU A 19 -13.61 9.64 10.61
N ASP A 20 -13.31 9.57 11.91
CA ASP A 20 -13.10 10.76 12.74
C ASP A 20 -11.94 11.61 12.23
N LEU A 21 -10.83 10.96 11.83
CA LEU A 21 -9.69 11.67 11.26
C LEU A 21 -10.08 12.40 9.96
N SER A 22 -10.85 11.74 9.09
CA SER A 22 -11.37 12.35 7.85
C SER A 22 -12.19 13.60 8.15
N ASN A 23 -13.07 13.53 9.15
CA ASN A 23 -13.92 14.65 9.57
C ASN A 23 -13.08 15.80 10.13
N VAL A 24 -12.11 15.52 11.02
CA VAL A 24 -11.23 16.55 11.60
C VAL A 24 -10.42 17.26 10.52
N LEU A 25 -9.88 16.53 9.55
CA LEU A 25 -9.14 17.12 8.44
C LEU A 25 -10.03 18.04 7.60
N THR A 26 -11.20 17.55 7.19
CA THR A 26 -12.16 18.34 6.39
C THR A 26 -12.59 19.61 7.12
N LEU A 27 -12.93 19.52 8.43
CA LEU A 27 -13.29 20.67 9.25
C LEU A 27 -12.13 21.65 9.47
N SER A 28 -10.89 21.17 9.40
CA SER A 28 -9.68 22.01 9.47
C SER A 28 -9.33 22.67 8.13
N GLY A 29 -10.16 22.51 7.10
CA GLY A 29 -9.94 23.06 5.76
C GLY A 29 -9.13 22.16 4.83
N LEU A 30 -8.83 20.93 5.24
CA LEU A 30 -8.15 19.92 4.43
C LEU A 30 -9.18 18.86 4.00
N GLU A 31 -9.90 19.14 2.93
CA GLU A 31 -10.94 18.25 2.41
C GLU A 31 -10.40 16.85 2.09
N VAL A 32 -11.12 15.82 2.58
CA VAL A 32 -10.81 14.42 2.35
C VAL A 32 -11.85 13.81 1.42
N ASP A 33 -11.47 13.60 0.16
CA ASP A 33 -12.36 13.01 -0.85
C ASP A 33 -12.66 11.52 -0.58
N LYS A 34 -11.64 10.77 -0.14
CA LYS A 34 -11.74 9.31 -0.01
C LYS A 34 -10.71 8.74 0.96
N VAL A 35 -11.13 7.75 1.73
CA VAL A 35 -10.25 6.86 2.49
C VAL A 35 -10.16 5.51 1.79
N GLU A 36 -8.97 5.13 1.32
CA GLU A 36 -8.73 3.85 0.67
C GLU A 36 -8.03 2.88 1.62
N ARG A 37 -8.59 1.68 1.76
CA ARG A 37 -7.96 0.55 2.46
C ARG A 37 -7.52 -0.47 1.44
N THR A 38 -6.34 -1.04 1.62
CA THR A 38 -5.89 -2.20 0.85
C THR A 38 -6.75 -3.41 1.26
N PRO A 39 -7.59 -3.95 0.35
CA PRO A 39 -8.61 -4.94 0.73
C PRO A 39 -8.05 -6.38 0.80
N PHE A 40 -6.76 -6.58 0.58
CA PHE A 40 -6.19 -7.90 0.41
C PHE A 40 -5.43 -8.38 1.64
N SER A 41 -5.91 -9.48 2.22
CA SER A 41 -5.11 -10.34 3.09
C SER A 41 -4.50 -11.45 2.24
N PHE A 42 -3.19 -11.38 1.98
CA PHE A 42 -2.44 -12.51 1.45
C PHE A 42 -1.78 -13.24 2.62
N THR A 43 -1.69 -14.57 2.53
CA THR A 43 -0.90 -15.38 3.47
C THR A 43 0.19 -16.12 2.70
N GLY A 44 1.34 -16.34 3.33
CA GLY A 44 2.46 -17.05 2.70
C GLY A 44 3.29 -16.24 1.67
N VAL A 45 3.06 -14.92 1.55
CA VAL A 45 3.91 -14.05 0.72
C VAL A 45 5.16 -13.68 1.50
N VAL A 46 6.32 -13.98 0.92
CA VAL A 46 7.64 -13.70 1.52
C VAL A 46 8.50 -12.92 0.53
N VAL A 47 9.49 -12.20 1.06
CA VAL A 47 10.52 -11.55 0.26
C VAL A 47 11.54 -12.61 -0.16
N ALA A 48 11.88 -12.64 -1.44
CA ALA A 48 12.92 -13.50 -2.00
C ALA A 48 13.77 -12.72 -3.01
N GLU A 49 14.99 -13.19 -3.23
CA GLU A 49 15.93 -12.64 -4.20
C GLU A 49 16.02 -13.59 -5.39
N ILE A 50 15.87 -13.07 -6.60
CA ILE A 50 16.03 -13.86 -7.84
C ILE A 50 17.53 -13.95 -8.16
N LYS A 51 18.05 -15.18 -8.27
CA LYS A 51 19.45 -15.46 -8.59
C LYS A 51 19.72 -15.54 -10.09
N GLU A 52 18.76 -16.02 -10.87
CA GLU A 52 18.91 -16.13 -12.32
C GLU A 52 17.59 -15.92 -13.06
N VAL A 53 17.65 -15.34 -14.27
CA VAL A 53 16.49 -15.18 -15.17
C VAL A 53 16.84 -15.63 -16.59
N LYS A 54 16.08 -16.59 -17.13
CA LYS A 54 16.23 -17.11 -18.51
C LYS A 54 14.94 -16.96 -19.32
N GLN A 55 15.05 -16.83 -20.64
CA GLN A 55 13.89 -16.81 -21.55
C GLN A 55 13.17 -18.17 -21.50
N HIS A 56 11.84 -18.17 -21.45
CA HIS A 56 11.08 -19.41 -21.48
C HIS A 56 11.22 -20.08 -22.86
N PRO A 57 11.58 -21.37 -22.93
CA PRO A 57 11.91 -22.04 -24.20
C PRO A 57 10.75 -22.07 -25.19
N ASN A 58 9.50 -22.08 -24.69
CA ASN A 58 8.28 -22.21 -25.50
C ASN A 58 7.35 -21.00 -25.40
N ALA A 59 7.79 -19.87 -24.85
CA ALA A 59 6.95 -18.70 -24.72
C ALA A 59 7.74 -17.40 -24.80
N ASP A 60 7.40 -16.55 -25.76
CA ASP A 60 8.09 -15.30 -26.05
C ASP A 60 7.95 -14.25 -24.91
N LYS A 61 6.83 -14.28 -24.19
CA LYS A 61 6.53 -13.30 -23.12
C LYS A 61 6.83 -13.77 -21.70
N LEU A 62 7.37 -14.98 -21.52
CA LEU A 62 7.64 -15.55 -20.19
C LEU A 62 9.14 -15.69 -19.92
N LYS A 63 9.48 -15.63 -18.63
CA LYS A 63 10.83 -15.87 -18.13
C LYS A 63 10.78 -16.92 -17.02
N VAL A 64 11.80 -17.76 -16.97
CA VAL A 64 12.03 -18.71 -15.88
C VAL A 64 13.02 -18.06 -14.92
N ALA A 65 12.61 -17.87 -13.67
CA ALA A 65 13.43 -17.29 -12.62
C ALA A 65 13.72 -18.34 -11.53
N GLN A 66 14.96 -18.36 -11.04
CA GLN A 66 15.40 -19.19 -9.92
C GLN A 66 15.98 -18.30 -8.82
#